data_AF-A2EIL9-F1
#
_entry.id   AF-A2EIL9-F1
#
_cell.length_a   1.000
_cell.length_b   1.000
_cell.length_c   1.000
_cell.angle_alpha   90.00
_cell.angle_beta   90.00
_cell.angle_gamma   90.00
#
_symmetry.space_group_name_H-M   'P 1'
#
loop_
_entity.id
_entity.type
_entity.pdbx_description
1 polymer ?
#
loop_
_entity_poly.entity_id
_entity_poly.type
_entity_poly.pdbx_seq_one_letter_code
_entity_poly.pdbx_strand_id
1 'polypeptide(L)'
;MEEKSPRRRPPRPVEIGMGPRSRTARSSRKSLSSPPESPREIIQDQNKAKTENIILSETAKSEEIHVHLPEPPAAEESIRPRRFSARQQFLNDIDGYLSRELSKASSDADRIYVYKRAFDFLESEFQLCRPLLDRIKKQYDETSAALLARKRELVADSSTIADAEDSYADFVTQMRKARNQEFKEMQIESEHLLDELTELRLQRSSLMKDLDKLKSQNAELTTLEKSQLENIADYNAKLQILQDDIKITERDTTEVRKNLISLEEKLEKTNTSTKDLENTHNQLLQKIEAMKQKKLEAEQRLSVAQSQLSESEKKLIEVDRNITSLERDKSNNIQKLQSMTERQNKVEDKMRSMLADIGIKDDNKTIAELIKMLAKDQNS
;
A
#
# COMPACT_ATOMS: atom_id res chain seq x y z
N MET A 1 10.18 -45.41 -26.49
CA MET A 1 8.80 -45.93 -26.35
C MET A 1 7.98 -44.80 -25.76
N GLU A 2 7.10 -44.22 -26.57
CA GLU A 2 6.31 -43.03 -26.25
C GLU A 2 5.14 -43.39 -25.32
N GLU A 3 5.14 -42.84 -24.10
CA GLU A 3 3.99 -42.89 -23.21
C GLU A 3 3.05 -41.70 -23.48
N LYS A 4 1.83 -42.02 -23.91
CA LYS A 4 0.73 -41.07 -24.13
C LYS A 4 0.00 -40.79 -22.82
N SER A 5 0.04 -39.54 -22.37
CA SER A 5 -0.73 -39.00 -21.26
C SER A 5 -2.25 -38.96 -21.53
N PRO A 6 -3.11 -39.21 -20.53
CA PRO A 6 -4.56 -39.18 -20.68
C PRO A 6 -5.18 -37.79 -20.43
N ARG A 7 -6.20 -37.47 -21.24
CA ARG A 7 -7.00 -36.23 -21.23
C ARG A 7 -7.89 -36.13 -19.98
N ARG A 8 -7.85 -35.00 -19.26
CA ARG A 8 -8.82 -34.63 -18.21
C ARG A 8 -9.87 -33.64 -18.76
N ARG A 9 -11.13 -33.88 -18.40
CA ARG A 9 -12.33 -33.08 -18.72
C ARG A 9 -12.40 -31.79 -17.89
N PRO A 10 -13.11 -30.75 -18.36
CA PRO A 10 -13.36 -29.53 -17.59
C PRO A 10 -14.54 -29.66 -16.61
N PRO A 11 -14.57 -28.94 -15.48
CA PRO A 11 -15.72 -28.90 -14.57
C PRO A 11 -16.75 -27.84 -14.99
N ARG A 12 -18.03 -28.13 -14.68
CA ARG A 12 -19.19 -27.24 -14.80
C ARG A 12 -19.20 -26.17 -13.68
N PRO A 13 -19.82 -25.00 -13.89
CA PRO A 13 -20.06 -24.03 -12.83
C PRO A 13 -21.29 -24.41 -11.99
N VAL A 14 -21.19 -24.17 -10.69
CA VAL A 14 -22.22 -24.36 -9.68
C VAL A 14 -22.87 -23.00 -9.37
N GLU A 15 -24.19 -22.93 -9.53
CA GLU A 15 -25.05 -21.85 -9.01
C GLU A 15 -25.19 -21.98 -7.49
N ILE A 16 -24.89 -20.92 -6.72
CA ILE A 16 -25.44 -20.77 -5.35
C ILE A 16 -25.64 -19.29 -5.02
N GLY A 17 -26.89 -18.95 -4.71
CA GLY A 17 -27.23 -18.26 -3.45
C GLY A 17 -27.31 -16.74 -3.47
N MET A 18 -28.52 -16.23 -3.75
CA MET A 18 -28.92 -14.88 -3.37
C MET A 18 -29.39 -14.83 -1.91
N GLY A 19 -28.90 -13.81 -1.17
CA GLY A 19 -29.57 -13.18 -0.02
C GLY A 19 -28.82 -13.29 1.32
N PRO A 20 -29.07 -12.40 2.32
CA PRO A 20 -29.79 -11.13 2.31
C PRO A 20 -28.91 -9.92 2.73
N ARG A 21 -29.33 -8.72 2.33
CA ARG A 21 -28.75 -7.44 2.76
C ARG A 21 -29.35 -7.00 4.10
N SER A 22 -28.53 -6.94 5.13
CA SER A 22 -28.85 -6.24 6.39
C SER A 22 -28.52 -4.76 6.29
N ARG A 23 -29.49 -3.95 6.71
CA ARG A 23 -29.50 -2.49 6.74
C ARG A 23 -28.79 -1.94 7.98
N THR A 24 -28.17 -0.78 7.76
CA THR A 24 -28.04 0.39 8.66
C THR A 24 -27.20 0.24 9.93
N ALA A 25 -25.98 0.76 9.86
CA ALA A 25 -25.34 1.45 10.99
C ALA A 25 -24.86 2.84 10.51
N ARG A 26 -25.45 3.86 11.14
CA ARG A 26 -25.22 5.29 10.97
C ARG A 26 -23.99 5.65 11.79
N SER A 27 -22.93 6.15 11.17
CA SER A 27 -21.79 6.72 11.89
C SER A 27 -21.29 7.99 11.21
N SER A 28 -21.22 9.02 12.04
CA SER A 28 -20.91 10.41 11.79
C SER A 28 -19.48 10.60 11.29
N ARG A 29 -19.31 11.22 10.13
CA ARG A 29 -18.13 12.01 9.75
C ARG A 29 -18.60 13.13 8.83
N LYS A 30 -18.46 14.39 9.23
CA LYS A 30 -17.23 15.21 9.25
C LYS A 30 -17.32 16.14 8.03
N SER A 31 -17.72 17.37 8.35
CA SER A 31 -17.44 18.54 7.54
C SER A 31 -15.97 18.52 7.11
N LEU A 32 -15.73 18.61 5.82
CA LEU A 32 -14.65 19.39 5.22
C LEU A 32 -14.94 19.47 3.71
N SER A 33 -14.87 20.70 3.24
CA SER A 33 -15.18 21.20 1.91
C SER A 33 -14.47 20.47 0.78
N SER A 34 -15.23 20.24 -0.28
CA SER A 34 -14.78 19.83 -1.61
C SER A 34 -13.64 20.71 -2.14
N PRO A 35 -12.64 20.14 -2.83
CA PRO A 35 -11.81 20.88 -3.77
C PRO A 35 -12.64 21.15 -5.05
N PRO A 36 -12.63 22.37 -5.60
CA PRO A 36 -13.25 22.62 -6.89
C PRO A 36 -12.44 21.95 -8.02
N GLU A 37 -13.21 21.46 -8.97
CA GLU A 37 -12.85 20.77 -10.19
C GLU A 37 -11.79 21.53 -11.00
N SER A 38 -10.79 20.81 -11.51
CA SER A 38 -9.93 21.29 -12.59
C SER A 38 -10.73 21.39 -13.89
N PRO A 39 -10.71 22.53 -14.59
CA PRO A 39 -11.28 22.63 -15.93
C PRO A 39 -10.39 21.89 -16.93
N ARG A 40 -10.87 20.74 -17.41
CA ARG A 40 -10.54 20.25 -18.75
C ARG A 40 -11.55 20.84 -19.73
N GLU A 41 -11.08 21.09 -20.96
CA GLU A 41 -11.84 21.48 -22.16
C GLU A 41 -12.11 22.98 -22.36
N ILE A 42 -11.10 23.74 -22.79
CA ILE A 42 -11.25 24.79 -23.83
C ILE A 42 -9.92 24.93 -24.58
N ILE A 43 -9.64 24.09 -25.59
CA ILE A 43 -8.77 24.46 -26.73
C ILE A 43 -9.33 23.79 -27.98
N GLN A 44 -10.47 24.29 -28.44
CA GLN A 44 -10.97 24.03 -29.78
C GLN A 44 -11.80 25.24 -30.15
N ASP A 45 -11.13 26.31 -30.63
CA ASP A 45 -11.69 27.39 -31.46
C ASP A 45 -10.74 28.60 -31.46
N GLN A 46 -9.57 28.49 -32.13
CA GLN A 46 -8.81 29.68 -32.58
C GLN A 46 -8.07 29.48 -33.93
N ASN A 47 -8.34 28.42 -34.68
CA ASN A 47 -7.75 28.20 -36.02
C ASN A 47 -8.81 28.24 -37.13
N LYS A 48 -9.67 29.27 -37.12
CA LYS A 48 -10.68 29.51 -38.16
C LYS A 48 -10.87 30.99 -38.56
N ALA A 49 -9.86 31.83 -38.30
CA ALA A 49 -9.92 33.26 -38.62
C ALA A 49 -8.68 33.83 -39.34
N LYS A 50 -7.87 32.99 -40.00
CA LYS A 50 -6.67 33.45 -40.76
C LYS A 50 -6.41 32.69 -42.06
N THR A 51 -7.46 32.27 -42.76
CA THR A 51 -7.36 31.63 -44.09
C THR A 51 -8.49 32.04 -45.03
N GLU A 52 -8.97 33.28 -44.91
CA GLU A 52 -9.77 33.98 -45.92
C GLU A 52 -9.32 35.44 -45.97
N ASN A 53 -8.14 35.68 -46.55
CA ASN A 53 -7.72 37.03 -46.98
C ASN A 53 -6.51 36.98 -47.93
N ILE A 54 -6.47 35.96 -48.78
CA ILE A 54 -5.60 35.90 -49.95
C ILE A 54 -6.49 35.27 -51.02
N ILE A 55 -6.58 35.91 -52.18
CA ILE A 55 -7.55 35.69 -53.28
C ILE A 55 -8.84 36.51 -53.09
N LEU A 56 -8.82 37.76 -53.58
CA LEU A 56 -9.90 38.48 -54.28
C LEU A 56 -9.65 40.00 -54.21
N SER A 57 -8.87 40.54 -55.15
CA SER A 57 -9.00 41.92 -55.64
C SER A 57 -8.10 42.16 -56.86
N GLU A 58 -8.28 41.33 -57.88
CA GLU A 58 -7.77 41.58 -59.22
C GLU A 58 -8.99 41.89 -60.10
N THR A 59 -9.43 43.15 -60.12
CA THR A 59 -10.37 43.67 -61.12
C THR A 59 -10.13 45.16 -61.36
N ALA A 60 -9.54 45.43 -62.53
CA ALA A 60 -9.85 46.51 -63.46
C ALA A 60 -10.22 47.88 -62.86
N LYS A 61 -9.24 48.79 -62.83
CA LYS A 61 -9.47 50.21 -63.14
C LYS A 61 -8.58 50.61 -64.31
N SER A 62 -9.16 50.48 -65.49
CA SER A 62 -8.79 51.25 -66.67
C SER A 62 -9.32 52.67 -66.44
N GLU A 63 -8.44 53.61 -66.10
CA GLU A 63 -8.72 55.04 -66.20
C GLU A 63 -7.63 55.66 -67.07
N GLU A 64 -8.12 56.46 -68.01
CA GLU A 64 -7.47 56.89 -69.23
C GLU A 64 -6.28 57.80 -68.96
N ILE A 65 -5.10 57.39 -69.43
CA ILE A 65 -3.98 58.29 -69.61
C ILE A 65 -4.28 59.09 -70.89
N HIS A 66 -4.78 60.31 -70.70
CA HIS A 66 -4.93 61.27 -71.80
C HIS A 66 -3.53 61.77 -72.21
N VAL A 67 -2.88 61.01 -73.09
CA VAL A 67 -1.65 61.43 -73.78
C VAL A 67 -2.07 62.51 -74.78
N HIS A 68 -1.94 63.77 -74.40
CA HIS A 68 -2.03 64.88 -75.34
C HIS A 68 -0.74 64.86 -76.17
N LEU A 69 -0.83 64.22 -77.32
CA LEU A 69 0.16 64.23 -78.40
C LEU A 69 -0.01 65.55 -79.18
N PRO A 70 0.94 66.49 -79.17
CA PRO A 70 0.97 67.54 -80.18
C PRO A 70 1.60 66.96 -81.45
N GLU A 71 0.87 67.07 -82.54
CA GLU A 71 1.21 66.64 -83.90
C GLU A 71 2.62 67.09 -84.34
N PRO A 72 3.38 66.25 -85.06
CA PRO A 72 4.48 66.70 -85.90
C PRO A 72 3.92 67.34 -87.19
N PRO A 73 4.75 68.12 -87.88
CA PRO A 73 4.51 69.52 -88.22
C PRO A 73 3.50 69.71 -89.36
N ALA A 74 2.80 70.84 -89.34
CA ALA A 74 2.16 71.38 -90.54
C ALA A 74 3.22 71.52 -91.64
N ALA A 75 3.07 70.65 -92.64
CA ALA A 75 3.75 70.70 -93.89
C ALA A 75 3.59 72.09 -94.53
N GLU A 76 4.67 72.53 -95.16
CA GLU A 76 4.60 73.18 -96.46
C GLU A 76 3.72 74.45 -96.55
N GLU A 77 4.23 75.59 -96.05
CA GLU A 77 4.18 76.78 -96.91
C GLU A 77 5.29 76.66 -97.97
N SER A 78 4.98 75.76 -98.89
CA SER A 78 5.49 75.70 -100.24
C SER A 78 5.34 77.08 -100.89
N ILE A 79 6.50 77.65 -101.25
CA ILE A 79 6.73 78.25 -102.56
C ILE A 79 5.66 79.27 -102.98
N ARG A 80 6.07 80.54 -102.98
CA ARG A 80 6.35 81.21 -104.27
C ARG A 80 7.13 82.51 -104.04
N PRO A 81 8.36 82.62 -104.57
CA PRO A 81 8.90 83.92 -104.88
C PRO A 81 8.04 84.50 -106.02
N ARG A 82 6.95 85.21 -105.69
CA ARG A 82 6.20 86.05 -106.63
C ARG A 82 7.06 87.15 -107.27
N ARG A 83 8.33 87.30 -106.87
CA ARG A 83 9.25 88.37 -107.29
C ARG A 83 10.05 88.12 -108.57
N PHE A 84 9.94 86.94 -109.20
CA PHE A 84 10.54 86.78 -110.55
C PHE A 84 9.82 87.64 -111.60
N SER A 85 8.51 87.89 -111.42
CA SER A 85 7.74 88.77 -112.30
C SER A 85 8.15 90.25 -112.19
N ALA A 86 8.37 90.75 -110.97
CA ALA A 86 8.80 92.13 -110.72
C ALA A 86 10.23 92.42 -111.17
N ARG A 87 11.15 91.43 -111.06
CA ARG A 87 12.53 91.58 -111.52
C ARG A 87 12.64 91.63 -113.06
N GLN A 88 11.85 90.80 -113.76
CA GLN A 88 11.75 90.89 -115.21
C GLN A 88 11.09 92.18 -115.66
N GLN A 89 10.07 92.65 -114.95
CA GLN A 89 9.45 93.97 -115.20
C GLN A 89 10.46 95.11 -115.02
N PHE A 90 11.22 95.16 -113.92
CA PHE A 90 12.23 96.20 -113.70
C PHE A 90 13.34 96.22 -114.77
N LEU A 91 13.84 95.05 -115.18
CA LEU A 91 14.83 94.96 -116.25
C LEU A 91 14.23 95.42 -117.59
N ASN A 92 12.98 95.08 -117.88
CA ASN A 92 12.27 95.56 -119.06
C ASN A 92 11.97 97.07 -118.99
N ASP A 93 11.72 97.62 -117.79
CA ASP A 93 11.47 99.04 -117.55
C ASP A 93 12.75 99.88 -117.77
N ILE A 94 13.91 99.38 -117.30
CA ILE A 94 15.21 99.99 -117.59
C ILE A 94 15.54 99.91 -119.07
N ASP A 95 15.35 98.74 -119.70
CA ASP A 95 15.66 98.55 -121.11
C ASP A 95 14.76 99.41 -122.01
N GLY A 96 13.47 99.51 -121.66
CA GLY A 96 12.50 100.40 -122.28
C GLY A 96 12.75 101.89 -122.00
N TYR A 97 13.35 102.25 -120.85
CA TYR A 97 13.80 103.61 -120.54
C TYR A 97 15.03 103.98 -121.39
N LEU A 98 16.05 103.13 -121.39
CA LEU A 98 17.27 103.30 -122.18
C LEU A 98 16.94 103.41 -123.67
N SER A 99 16.13 102.50 -124.21
CA SER A 99 15.73 102.51 -125.62
C SER A 99 14.98 103.79 -126.01
N ARG A 100 14.09 104.30 -125.15
CA ARG A 100 13.33 105.54 -125.41
C ARG A 100 14.20 106.78 -125.32
N GLU A 101 15.01 106.90 -124.28
CA GLU A 101 15.76 108.13 -124.02
C GLU A 101 17.06 108.22 -124.84
N LEU A 102 17.73 107.09 -125.14
CA LEU A 102 18.88 107.08 -126.06
C LEU A 102 18.48 107.43 -127.50
N SER A 103 17.26 107.09 -127.93
CA SER A 103 16.77 107.45 -129.27
C SER A 103 16.55 108.96 -129.47
N LYS A 104 16.37 109.71 -128.37
CA LYS A 104 16.17 111.17 -128.37
C LYS A 104 17.46 111.94 -128.08
N ALA A 105 18.48 111.27 -127.58
CA ALA A 105 19.77 111.87 -127.23
C ALA A 105 20.56 112.20 -128.51
N SER A 106 20.70 113.50 -128.79
CA SER A 106 21.41 114.00 -129.99
C SER A 106 22.89 114.34 -129.73
N SER A 107 23.32 114.28 -128.46
CA SER A 107 24.69 114.53 -127.99
C SER A 107 25.20 113.40 -127.10
N ASP A 108 26.51 113.16 -127.09
CA ASP A 108 27.14 112.19 -126.17
C ASP A 108 26.96 112.58 -124.70
N ALA A 109 26.84 113.88 -124.41
CA ALA A 109 26.53 114.36 -123.06
C ALA A 109 25.12 113.91 -122.61
N ASP A 110 24.14 113.90 -123.51
CA ASP A 110 22.78 113.42 -123.22
C ASP A 110 22.78 111.91 -122.99
N ARG A 111 23.55 111.15 -123.76
CA ARG A 111 23.69 109.70 -123.57
C ARG A 111 24.31 109.36 -122.22
N ILE A 112 25.35 110.08 -121.80
CA ILE A 112 25.96 109.92 -120.46
C ILE A 112 24.94 110.23 -119.37
N TYR A 113 24.12 111.26 -119.54
CA TYR A 113 23.07 111.60 -118.57
C TYR A 113 22.00 110.49 -118.47
N VAL A 114 21.59 109.91 -119.60
CA VAL A 114 20.66 108.76 -119.63
C VAL A 114 21.25 107.54 -118.93
N TYR A 115 22.51 107.19 -119.19
CA TYR A 115 23.18 106.08 -118.49
C TYR A 115 23.33 106.35 -117.00
N LYS A 116 23.70 107.58 -116.61
CA LYS A 116 23.79 107.96 -115.20
C LYS A 116 22.45 107.73 -114.50
N ARG A 117 21.34 108.15 -115.12
CA ARG A 117 20.00 107.98 -114.57
C ARG A 117 19.56 106.51 -114.51
N ALA A 118 19.97 105.69 -115.47
CA ALA A 118 19.77 104.23 -115.40
C ALA A 118 20.60 103.57 -114.29
N PHE A 119 21.83 104.04 -114.05
CA PHE A 119 22.63 103.61 -112.91
C PHE A 119 22.01 104.04 -111.57
N ASP A 120 21.46 105.26 -111.48
CA ASP A 120 20.73 105.71 -110.29
C ASP A 120 19.50 104.81 -110.02
N PHE A 121 18.79 104.35 -111.06
CA PHE A 121 17.72 103.35 -110.92
C PHE A 121 18.24 102.01 -110.38
N LEU A 122 19.35 101.50 -110.92
CA LEU A 122 19.97 100.26 -110.43
C LEU A 122 20.46 100.38 -109.00
N GLU A 123 21.05 101.52 -108.65
CA GLU A 123 21.52 101.79 -107.28
C GLU A 123 20.34 101.86 -106.31
N SER A 124 19.23 102.48 -106.70
CA SER A 124 18.02 102.53 -105.87
C SER A 124 17.44 101.14 -105.58
N GLU A 125 17.41 100.23 -106.56
CA GLU A 125 17.01 98.83 -106.36
C GLU A 125 18.01 98.06 -105.49
N PHE A 126 19.31 98.33 -105.63
CA PHE A 126 20.31 97.70 -104.78
C PHE A 126 20.20 98.15 -103.32
N GLN A 127 19.89 99.43 -103.09
CA GLN A 127 19.60 99.95 -101.75
C GLN A 127 18.34 99.34 -101.16
N LEU A 128 17.32 99.04 -101.97
CA LEU A 128 16.13 98.29 -101.54
C LEU A 128 16.46 96.84 -101.15
N CYS A 129 17.47 96.24 -101.78
CA CYS A 129 17.92 94.88 -101.48
C CYS A 129 18.77 94.77 -100.20
N ARG A 130 19.47 95.83 -99.80
CA ARG A 130 20.36 95.83 -98.62
C ARG A 130 19.65 95.46 -97.30
N PRO A 131 18.50 96.07 -96.92
CA PRO A 131 17.79 95.67 -95.70
C PRO A 131 17.22 94.26 -95.78
N LEU A 132 16.94 93.74 -96.98
CA LEU A 132 16.52 92.34 -97.16
C LEU A 132 17.67 91.37 -96.89
N LEU A 133 18.88 91.66 -97.37
CA LEU A 133 20.07 90.85 -97.09
C LEU A 133 20.43 90.87 -95.60
N ASP A 134 20.38 92.03 -94.95
CA ASP A 134 20.62 92.14 -93.51
C ASP A 134 19.57 91.35 -92.71
N ARG A 135 18.29 91.38 -93.14
CA ARG A 135 17.23 90.56 -92.53
C ARG A 135 17.49 89.07 -92.70
N ILE A 136 17.89 88.62 -93.90
CA ILE A 136 18.21 87.21 -94.16
C ILE A 136 19.39 86.76 -93.31
N LYS A 137 20.46 87.57 -93.25
CA LYS A 137 21.63 87.27 -92.42
C LYS A 137 21.27 87.18 -90.94
N LYS A 138 20.51 88.15 -90.44
CA LYS A 138 20.03 88.14 -89.04
C LYS A 138 19.19 86.90 -88.75
N GLN A 139 18.29 86.52 -89.66
CA GLN A 139 17.51 85.28 -89.53
C GLN A 139 18.39 84.03 -89.54
N TYR A 140 19.43 83.99 -90.37
CA TYR A 140 20.39 82.88 -90.38
C TYR A 140 21.21 82.80 -89.09
N ASP A 141 21.71 83.92 -88.61
CA ASP A 141 22.50 83.98 -87.37
C ASP A 141 21.63 83.60 -86.16
N GLU A 142 20.38 84.06 -86.09
CA GLU A 142 19.42 83.68 -85.04
C GLU A 142 19.05 82.19 -85.10
N THR A 143 18.74 81.68 -86.29
CA THR A 143 18.38 80.25 -86.45
C THR A 143 19.57 79.32 -86.19
N SER A 144 20.76 79.67 -86.65
CA SER A 144 21.98 78.89 -86.39
C SER A 144 22.38 78.91 -84.91
N ALA A 145 22.30 80.07 -84.25
CA ALA A 145 22.52 80.17 -82.81
C ALA A 145 21.49 79.35 -82.02
N ALA A 146 20.21 79.41 -82.39
CA ALA A 146 19.15 78.61 -81.77
C ALA A 146 19.38 77.10 -81.95
N LEU A 147 19.80 76.67 -83.14
CA LEU A 147 20.11 75.25 -83.42
C LEU A 147 21.32 74.76 -82.62
N LEU A 148 22.38 75.57 -82.50
CA LEU A 148 23.57 75.22 -81.71
C LEU A 148 23.25 75.16 -80.21
N ALA A 149 22.43 76.07 -79.70
CA ALA A 149 21.96 76.05 -78.31
C ALA A 149 21.17 74.77 -78.03
N ARG A 150 20.18 74.44 -78.88
CA ARG A 150 19.39 73.22 -78.79
C ARG A 150 20.25 71.96 -78.85
N LYS A 151 21.28 71.91 -79.70
CA LYS A 151 22.22 70.79 -79.75
C LYS A 151 22.98 70.60 -78.44
N ARG A 152 23.43 71.69 -77.81
CA ARG A 152 24.16 71.63 -76.52
C ARG A 152 23.25 71.17 -75.39
N GLU A 153 22.01 71.64 -75.37
CA GLU A 153 20.98 71.21 -74.42
C GLU A 153 20.71 69.70 -74.57
N LEU A 154 20.46 69.20 -75.78
CA LEU A 154 20.25 67.77 -76.02
C LEU A 154 21.45 66.90 -75.60
N VAL A 155 22.68 67.38 -75.77
CA VAL A 155 23.88 66.65 -75.32
C VAL A 155 23.97 66.64 -73.79
N ALA A 156 23.68 67.77 -73.13
CA ALA A 156 23.64 67.83 -71.67
C ALA A 156 22.52 66.92 -71.10
N ASP A 157 21.34 66.93 -71.72
CA ASP A 157 20.22 66.05 -71.36
C ASP A 157 20.56 64.58 -71.57
N SER A 158 21.31 64.23 -72.63
CA SER A 158 21.75 62.84 -72.82
C SER A 158 22.71 62.36 -71.74
N SER A 159 23.54 63.26 -71.19
CA SER A 159 24.43 62.94 -70.06
C SER A 159 23.63 62.74 -68.77
N THR A 160 22.63 63.58 -68.50
CA THR A 160 21.79 63.45 -67.31
C THR A 160 20.88 62.22 -67.37
N ILE A 161 20.44 61.82 -68.57
CA ILE A 161 19.74 60.54 -68.80
C ILE A 161 20.67 59.36 -68.50
N ALA A 162 21.91 59.37 -68.98
CA ALA A 162 22.87 58.30 -68.69
C ALA A 162 23.17 58.19 -67.17
N ASP A 163 23.39 59.30 -66.48
CA ASP A 163 23.60 59.31 -65.03
C ASP A 163 22.36 58.81 -64.26
N ALA A 164 21.16 59.11 -64.75
CA ALA A 164 19.91 58.61 -64.18
C ALA A 164 19.71 57.10 -64.42
N GLU A 165 20.10 56.60 -65.60
CA GLU A 165 20.08 55.17 -65.94
C GLU A 165 21.04 54.36 -65.06
N ASP A 166 22.26 54.87 -64.85
CA ASP A 166 23.26 54.24 -63.97
C ASP A 166 22.79 54.25 -62.50
N SER A 167 22.24 55.37 -62.01
CA SER A 167 21.65 55.48 -60.67
C SER A 167 20.48 54.49 -60.47
N TYR A 168 19.63 54.33 -61.50
CA TYR A 168 18.56 53.34 -61.47
C TYR A 168 19.11 51.91 -61.45
N ALA A 169 20.14 51.59 -62.24
CA ALA A 169 20.78 50.29 -62.24
C ALA A 169 21.41 49.94 -60.88
N ASP A 170 22.05 50.91 -60.24
CA ASP A 170 22.59 50.77 -58.88
C ASP A 170 21.48 50.55 -57.84
N PHE A 171 20.40 51.33 -57.91
CA PHE A 171 19.24 51.15 -57.04
C PHE A 171 18.60 49.77 -57.20
N VAL A 172 18.40 49.30 -58.44
CA VAL A 172 17.88 47.95 -58.71
C VAL A 172 18.83 46.87 -58.18
N THR A 173 20.14 47.07 -58.31
CA THR A 173 21.16 46.15 -57.78
C THR A 173 21.14 46.12 -56.25
N GLN A 174 21.01 47.27 -55.60
CA GLN A 174 20.85 47.37 -54.14
C GLN A 174 19.56 46.68 -53.68
N MET A 175 18.43 46.92 -54.33
CA MET A 175 17.18 46.22 -54.02
C MET A 175 17.29 44.70 -54.18
N ARG A 176 17.94 44.23 -55.25
CA ARG A 176 18.18 42.77 -55.44
C ARG A 176 19.05 42.19 -54.34
N LYS A 177 20.10 42.91 -53.92
CA LYS A 177 20.98 42.48 -52.82
C LYS A 177 20.22 42.43 -51.49
N ALA A 178 19.49 43.48 -51.14
CA ALA A 178 18.67 43.55 -49.93
C ALA A 178 17.63 42.42 -49.88
N ARG A 179 16.85 42.25 -50.96
CA ARG A 179 15.87 41.16 -51.08
C ARG A 179 16.52 39.78 -50.93
N ASN A 180 17.67 39.56 -51.57
CA ASN A 180 18.37 38.27 -51.46
C ASN A 180 18.91 38.02 -50.06
N GLN A 181 19.30 39.07 -49.34
CA GLN A 181 19.75 38.97 -47.96
C GLN A 181 18.58 38.64 -47.03
N GLU A 182 17.47 39.38 -47.12
CA GLU A 182 16.25 39.09 -46.36
C GLU A 182 15.74 37.68 -46.63
N PHE A 183 15.77 37.23 -47.89
CA PHE A 183 15.38 35.87 -48.24
C PHE A 183 16.29 34.81 -47.57
N LYS A 184 17.60 35.04 -47.52
CA LYS A 184 18.54 34.14 -46.83
C LYS A 184 18.32 34.14 -45.33
N GLU A 185 18.11 35.30 -44.73
CA GLU A 185 17.84 35.43 -43.29
C GLU A 185 16.54 34.70 -42.92
N MET A 186 15.46 34.93 -43.68
CA MET A 186 14.20 34.19 -43.50
C MET A 186 14.36 32.69 -43.74
N GLN A 187 15.19 32.28 -44.70
CA GLN A 187 15.47 30.85 -44.93
C GLN A 187 16.18 30.22 -43.74
N ILE A 188 17.22 30.87 -43.21
CA ILE A 188 17.96 30.40 -42.03
C ILE A 188 17.03 30.33 -40.81
N GLU A 189 16.22 31.37 -40.59
CA GLU A 189 15.24 31.39 -39.50
C GLU A 189 14.20 30.26 -39.65
N SER A 190 13.70 30.04 -40.86
CA SER A 190 12.76 28.95 -41.16
C SER A 190 13.38 27.57 -40.94
N GLU A 191 14.65 27.36 -41.31
CA GLU A 191 15.37 26.11 -41.08
C GLU A 191 15.59 25.88 -39.58
N HIS A 192 16.01 26.92 -38.84
CA HIS A 192 16.17 26.85 -37.38
C HIS A 192 14.86 26.49 -36.67
N LEU A 193 13.75 27.14 -37.03
CA LEU A 193 12.41 26.84 -36.49
C LEU A 193 11.99 25.39 -36.77
N LEU A 194 12.38 24.84 -37.93
CA LEU A 194 12.09 23.46 -38.29
C LEU A 194 12.88 22.46 -37.43
N ASP A 195 14.15 22.77 -37.14
CA ASP A 195 14.99 21.97 -36.26
C ASP A 195 14.45 21.98 -34.82
N GLU A 196 14.09 23.17 -34.29
CA GLU A 196 13.49 23.31 -32.96
C GLU A 196 12.17 22.53 -32.86
N LEU A 197 11.31 22.63 -33.88
CA LEU A 197 10.06 21.85 -33.94
C LEU A 197 10.33 20.34 -33.92
N THR A 198 11.38 19.90 -34.60
CA THR A 198 11.77 18.49 -34.64
C THR A 198 12.29 18.02 -33.29
N GLU A 199 13.11 18.82 -32.62
CA GLU A 199 13.60 18.53 -31.27
C GLU A 199 12.44 18.42 -30.27
N LEU A 200 11.53 19.40 -30.26
CA LEU A 200 10.34 19.38 -29.39
C LEU A 200 9.46 18.15 -29.64
N ARG A 201 9.34 17.69 -30.90
CA ARG A 201 8.62 16.46 -31.22
C ARG A 201 9.30 15.22 -30.65
N LEU A 202 10.63 15.15 -30.72
CA LEU A 202 11.40 14.05 -30.13
C LEU A 202 11.30 14.05 -28.60
N GLN A 203 11.44 15.22 -27.96
CA GLN A 203 11.27 15.38 -26.52
C GLN A 203 9.87 14.95 -26.08
N ARG A 204 8.81 15.40 -26.77
CA ARG A 204 7.43 14.97 -26.52
C ARG A 204 7.27 13.46 -26.64
N SER A 205 7.86 12.85 -27.68
CA SER A 205 7.82 11.40 -27.89
C SER A 205 8.49 10.64 -26.75
N SER A 206 9.65 11.11 -26.27
CA SER A 206 10.33 10.53 -25.11
C SER A 206 9.49 10.64 -23.83
N LEU A 207 8.98 11.84 -23.54
CA LEU A 207 8.16 12.09 -22.36
C LEU A 207 6.87 11.25 -22.35
N MET A 208 6.26 11.02 -23.52
CA MET A 208 5.10 10.13 -23.62
C MET A 208 5.44 8.69 -23.28
N LYS A 209 6.61 8.18 -23.72
CA LYS A 209 7.07 6.82 -23.34
C LYS A 209 7.31 6.71 -21.84
N ASP A 210 7.93 7.72 -21.24
CA ASP A 210 8.18 7.74 -19.79
C ASP A 210 6.86 7.81 -19.01
N LEU A 211 5.89 8.59 -19.49
CA LEU A 211 4.56 8.68 -18.91
C LEU A 211 3.82 7.34 -18.96
N ASP A 212 3.91 6.60 -20.07
CA ASP A 212 3.29 5.28 -20.18
C ASP A 212 3.97 4.25 -19.27
N LYS A 213 5.30 4.32 -19.12
CA LYS A 213 6.05 3.49 -18.16
C LYS A 213 5.67 3.80 -16.72
N LEU A 214 5.51 5.08 -16.36
CA LEU A 214 5.04 5.48 -15.03
C LEU A 214 3.61 5.01 -14.76
N LYS A 215 2.73 5.06 -15.77
CA LYS A 215 1.37 4.51 -15.66
C LYS A 215 1.37 3.01 -15.41
N SER A 216 2.20 2.24 -16.13
CA SER A 216 2.28 0.80 -15.94
C SER A 216 2.82 0.46 -14.55
N GLN A 217 3.88 1.13 -14.11
CA GLN A 217 4.44 0.97 -12.76
C GLN A 217 3.41 1.32 -11.67
N ASN A 218 2.63 2.39 -11.85
CA ASN A 218 1.59 2.76 -10.90
C ASN A 218 0.46 1.70 -10.84
N ALA A 219 0.09 1.12 -11.97
CA ALA A 219 -0.88 0.03 -12.01
C ALA A 219 -0.35 -1.21 -11.28
N GLU A 220 0.91 -1.59 -11.50
CA GLU A 220 1.58 -2.70 -10.80
C GLU A 220 1.62 -2.46 -9.28
N LEU A 221 2.04 -1.27 -8.85
CA LEU A 221 2.06 -0.90 -7.43
C LEU A 221 0.67 -0.97 -6.80
N THR A 222 -0.37 -0.50 -7.51
CA THR A 222 -1.76 -0.59 -7.03
C THR A 222 -2.21 -2.05 -6.88
N THR A 223 -1.82 -2.94 -7.79
CA THR A 223 -2.13 -4.38 -7.67
C THR A 223 -1.37 -5.04 -6.51
N LEU A 224 -0.11 -4.66 -6.31
CA LEU A 224 0.71 -5.16 -5.22
C LEU A 224 0.16 -4.71 -3.86
N GLU A 225 -0.23 -3.45 -3.73
CA GLU A 225 -0.86 -2.90 -2.52
C GLU A 225 -2.12 -3.68 -2.15
N LYS A 226 -3.01 -3.94 -3.13
CA LYS A 226 -4.22 -4.75 -2.91
C LYS A 226 -3.90 -6.16 -2.41
N SER A 227 -2.94 -6.85 -3.05
CA SER A 227 -2.50 -8.18 -2.61
C SER A 227 -1.90 -8.16 -1.20
N GLN A 228 -1.13 -7.13 -0.85
CA GLN A 228 -0.59 -6.99 0.50
C GLN A 228 -1.67 -6.73 1.54
N LEU A 229 -2.69 -5.92 1.24
CA LEU A 229 -3.83 -5.70 2.11
C LEU A 229 -4.64 -6.98 2.35
N GLU A 230 -4.84 -7.79 1.31
CA GLU A 230 -5.46 -9.12 1.44
C GLU A 230 -4.63 -10.05 2.34
N ASN A 231 -3.32 -10.11 2.12
CA ASN A 231 -2.42 -10.90 2.98
C ASN A 231 -2.46 -10.45 4.45
N ILE A 232 -2.48 -9.14 4.70
CA ILE A 232 -2.61 -8.58 6.06
C ILE A 232 -3.95 -9.00 6.69
N ALA A 233 -5.05 -8.95 5.94
CA ALA A 233 -6.35 -9.40 6.41
C ALA A 233 -6.33 -10.90 6.79
N ASP A 234 -5.72 -11.74 5.96
CA ASP A 234 -5.56 -13.18 6.22
C ASP A 234 -4.72 -13.46 7.47
N TYR A 235 -3.60 -12.73 7.65
CA TYR A 235 -2.78 -12.87 8.85
C TYR A 235 -3.51 -12.42 10.12
N ASN A 236 -4.28 -11.32 10.04
CA ASN A 236 -5.10 -10.86 11.16
C ASN A 236 -6.19 -11.88 11.53
N ALA A 237 -6.82 -12.52 10.54
CA ALA A 237 -7.78 -13.60 10.78
C ALA A 237 -7.13 -14.81 11.47
N LYS A 238 -5.93 -15.22 11.01
CA LYS A 238 -5.16 -16.30 11.66
C LYS A 238 -4.74 -15.94 13.09
N LEU A 239 -4.31 -14.70 13.32
CA LEU A 239 -3.98 -14.23 14.67
C LEU A 239 -5.19 -14.26 15.60
N GLN A 240 -6.37 -13.89 15.12
CA GLN A 240 -7.59 -13.94 15.91
C GLN A 240 -7.94 -15.38 16.33
N ILE A 241 -7.84 -16.34 15.40
CA ILE A 241 -8.06 -17.76 15.68
C ILE A 241 -7.08 -18.24 16.76
N LEU A 242 -5.79 -17.95 16.61
CA LEU A 242 -4.77 -18.33 17.58
C LEU A 242 -5.00 -17.72 18.97
N GLN A 243 -5.46 -16.46 19.03
CA GLN A 243 -5.82 -15.83 20.31
C GLN A 243 -6.98 -16.53 21.00
N ASP A 244 -7.97 -17.00 20.23
CA ASP A 244 -9.11 -17.71 20.79
C ASP A 244 -8.71 -19.13 21.24
N ASP A 245 -7.82 -19.81 20.50
CA ASP A 245 -7.23 -21.10 20.91
C ASP A 245 -6.40 -20.98 22.20
N ILE A 246 -5.64 -19.90 22.36
CA ILE A 246 -4.90 -19.61 23.60
C ILE A 246 -5.88 -19.46 24.77
N LYS A 247 -6.97 -18.70 24.61
CA LYS A 247 -7.98 -18.53 25.68
C LYS A 247 -8.65 -19.85 26.06
N ILE A 248 -8.90 -20.73 25.09
CA ILE A 248 -9.44 -22.07 25.35
C ILE A 248 -8.43 -22.87 26.18
N THR A 249 -7.19 -22.93 25.73
CA THR A 249 -6.11 -23.65 26.43
C THR A 249 -5.87 -23.12 27.85
N GLU A 250 -5.94 -21.80 28.05
CA GLU A 250 -5.84 -21.18 29.37
C GLU A 250 -6.98 -21.63 30.29
N ARG A 251 -8.22 -21.68 29.80
CA ARG A 251 -9.36 -22.19 30.57
C ARG A 251 -9.16 -23.66 30.95
N ASP A 252 -8.79 -24.50 29.99
CA ASP A 252 -8.55 -25.93 30.23
C ASP A 252 -7.43 -26.12 31.27
N THR A 253 -6.36 -25.34 31.17
CA THR A 253 -5.26 -25.34 32.15
C THR A 253 -5.74 -24.97 33.55
N THR A 254 -6.61 -23.96 33.68
CA THR A 254 -7.18 -23.58 34.98
C THR A 254 -8.10 -24.66 35.56
N GLU A 255 -8.86 -25.36 34.72
CA GLU A 255 -9.73 -26.46 35.14
C GLU A 255 -8.90 -27.66 35.63
N VAL A 256 -7.89 -28.06 34.87
CA VAL A 256 -6.96 -29.13 35.27
C VAL A 256 -6.28 -28.80 36.59
N ARG A 257 -5.84 -27.54 36.80
CA ARG A 257 -5.26 -27.10 38.09
C ARG A 257 -6.26 -27.24 39.25
N LYS A 258 -7.52 -26.87 39.05
CA LYS A 258 -8.56 -27.05 40.10
C LYS A 258 -8.78 -28.53 40.42
N ASN A 259 -8.83 -29.38 39.40
CA ASN A 259 -8.97 -30.82 39.58
C ASN A 259 -7.77 -31.42 40.33
N LEU A 260 -6.56 -30.96 40.03
CA LEU A 260 -5.33 -31.37 40.70
C LEU A 260 -5.38 -31.02 42.20
N ILE A 261 -5.71 -29.77 42.55
CA ILE A 261 -5.86 -29.34 43.95
C ILE A 261 -6.90 -30.21 44.68
N SER A 262 -8.05 -30.47 44.05
CA SER A 262 -9.09 -31.32 44.67
C SER A 262 -8.61 -32.76 44.89
N LEU A 263 -7.79 -33.30 43.99
CA LEU A 263 -7.20 -34.63 44.15
C LEU A 263 -6.14 -34.66 45.24
N GLU A 264 -5.31 -33.63 45.35
CA GLU A 264 -4.34 -33.48 46.45
C GLU A 264 -5.03 -33.44 47.81
N GLU A 265 -6.12 -32.68 47.95
CA GLU A 265 -6.93 -32.65 49.19
C GLU A 265 -7.52 -34.02 49.53
N LYS A 266 -8.00 -34.77 48.53
CA LYS A 266 -8.53 -36.13 48.72
C LYS A 266 -7.42 -37.10 49.14
N LEU A 267 -6.23 -36.97 48.55
CA LEU A 267 -5.06 -37.76 48.91
C LEU A 267 -4.67 -37.50 50.36
N GLU A 268 -4.61 -36.23 50.77
CA GLU A 268 -4.27 -35.86 52.15
C GLU A 268 -5.28 -36.43 53.16
N LYS A 269 -6.58 -36.31 52.87
CA LYS A 269 -7.65 -36.91 53.70
C LYS A 269 -7.53 -38.44 53.79
N THR A 270 -7.17 -39.10 52.70
CA THR A 270 -6.98 -40.56 52.68
C THR A 270 -5.76 -40.95 53.51
N ASN A 271 -4.66 -40.18 53.42
CA ASN A 271 -3.45 -40.39 54.21
C ASN A 271 -3.70 -40.19 55.70
N THR A 272 -4.44 -39.16 56.11
CA THR A 272 -4.79 -38.96 57.53
C THR A 272 -5.67 -40.10 58.03
N SER A 273 -6.70 -40.48 57.27
CA SER A 273 -7.53 -41.65 57.61
C SER A 273 -6.73 -42.96 57.69
N THR A 274 -5.71 -43.14 56.85
CA THR A 274 -4.84 -44.32 56.88
C THR A 274 -3.98 -44.34 58.14
N LYS A 275 -3.40 -43.19 58.53
CA LYS A 275 -2.66 -43.06 59.80
C LYS A 275 -3.55 -43.31 61.01
N ASP A 276 -4.79 -42.84 61.00
CA ASP A 276 -5.75 -43.10 62.08
C ASP A 276 -6.05 -44.60 62.18
N LEU A 277 -6.29 -45.27 61.05
CA LEU A 277 -6.46 -46.72 60.99
C LEU A 277 -5.22 -47.45 61.53
N GLU A 278 -4.02 -47.05 61.13
CA GLU A 278 -2.76 -47.63 61.62
C GLU A 278 -2.61 -47.46 63.14
N ASN A 279 -2.95 -46.29 63.68
CA ASN A 279 -2.97 -46.03 65.12
C ASN A 279 -3.97 -46.95 65.83
N THR A 280 -5.19 -47.11 65.31
CA THR A 280 -6.19 -48.02 65.88
C THR A 280 -5.72 -49.47 65.83
N HIS A 281 -5.06 -49.89 64.74
CA HIS A 281 -4.51 -51.22 64.60
C HIS A 281 -3.42 -51.49 65.66
N ASN A 282 -2.49 -50.55 65.85
CA ASN A 282 -1.45 -50.65 66.86
C ASN A 282 -2.01 -50.72 68.29
N GLN A 283 -3.06 -49.94 68.59
CA GLN A 283 -3.76 -50.03 69.89
C GLN A 283 -4.44 -51.40 70.08
N LEU A 284 -5.03 -51.97 69.04
CA LEU A 284 -5.64 -53.30 69.09
C LEU A 284 -4.57 -54.38 69.29
N LEU A 285 -3.43 -54.30 68.61
CA LEU A 285 -2.31 -55.22 68.82
C LEU A 285 -1.82 -55.17 70.28
N GLN A 286 -1.66 -53.98 70.85
CA GLN A 286 -1.30 -53.83 72.26
C GLN A 286 -2.34 -54.45 73.20
N LYS A 287 -3.64 -54.26 72.93
CA LYS A 287 -4.72 -54.87 73.71
C LYS A 287 -4.69 -56.40 73.61
N ILE A 288 -4.46 -56.95 72.42
CA ILE A 288 -4.34 -58.40 72.21
C ILE A 288 -3.16 -58.95 73.03
N GLU A 289 -2.02 -58.27 72.99
CA GLU A 289 -0.83 -58.72 73.74
C GLU A 289 -1.05 -58.67 75.26
N ALA A 290 -1.68 -57.60 75.76
CA ALA A 290 -2.09 -57.52 77.16
C ALA A 290 -3.08 -58.62 77.55
N MET A 291 -4.01 -58.98 76.65
CA MET A 291 -4.95 -60.10 76.89
C MET A 291 -4.23 -61.44 76.89
N LYS A 292 -3.23 -61.66 76.03
CA LYS A 292 -2.40 -62.88 76.06
C LYS A 292 -1.65 -63.00 77.39
N GLN A 293 -1.07 -61.91 77.90
CA GLN A 293 -0.41 -61.92 79.21
C GLN A 293 -1.41 -62.25 80.33
N LYS A 294 -2.57 -61.61 80.37
CA LYS A 294 -3.63 -61.94 81.35
C LYS A 294 -4.09 -63.39 81.26
N LYS A 295 -4.20 -63.94 80.05
CA LYS A 295 -4.52 -65.36 79.83
C LYS A 295 -3.43 -66.25 80.44
N LEU A 296 -2.17 -65.96 80.18
CA LEU A 296 -1.03 -66.73 80.70
C LEU A 296 -0.96 -66.67 82.23
N GLU A 297 -1.18 -65.50 82.83
CA GLU A 297 -1.31 -65.35 84.30
C GLU A 297 -2.47 -66.18 84.86
N ALA A 298 -3.62 -66.19 84.19
CA ALA A 298 -4.78 -66.98 84.60
C ALA A 298 -4.50 -68.49 84.49
N GLU A 299 -3.83 -68.95 83.43
CA GLU A 299 -3.39 -70.34 83.26
C GLU A 299 -2.41 -70.76 84.37
N GLN A 300 -1.46 -69.89 84.73
CA GLN A 300 -0.55 -70.13 85.85
C GLN A 300 -1.31 -70.22 87.19
N ARG A 301 -2.23 -69.28 87.46
CA ARG A 301 -3.08 -69.33 88.67
C ARG A 301 -3.91 -70.60 88.73
N LEU A 302 -4.48 -71.03 87.60
CA LEU A 302 -5.24 -72.28 87.49
C LEU A 302 -4.34 -73.49 87.81
N SER A 303 -3.12 -73.53 87.27
CA SER A 303 -2.16 -74.61 87.54
C SER A 303 -1.78 -74.68 89.03
N VAL A 304 -1.51 -73.53 89.66
CA VAL A 304 -1.25 -73.46 91.11
C VAL A 304 -2.45 -73.96 91.90
N ALA A 305 -3.67 -73.50 91.57
CA ALA A 305 -4.88 -73.95 92.24
C ALA A 305 -5.12 -75.46 92.07
N GLN A 306 -4.86 -76.03 90.90
CA GLN A 306 -4.93 -77.47 90.65
C GLN A 306 -3.91 -78.25 91.49
N SER A 307 -2.68 -77.76 91.62
CA SER A 307 -1.67 -78.37 92.50
C SER A 307 -2.10 -78.34 93.97
N GLN A 308 -2.64 -77.21 94.43
CA GLN A 308 -3.16 -77.06 95.79
C GLN A 308 -4.36 -77.99 96.04
N LEU A 309 -5.25 -78.13 95.06
CA LEU A 309 -6.36 -79.08 95.13
C LEU A 309 -5.84 -80.51 95.26
N SER A 310 -4.89 -80.91 94.42
CA SER A 310 -4.26 -82.24 94.49
C SER A 310 -3.58 -82.51 95.84
N GLU A 311 -2.94 -81.49 96.44
CA GLU A 311 -2.35 -81.61 97.77
C GLU A 311 -3.42 -81.74 98.86
N SER A 312 -4.48 -80.94 98.80
CA SER A 312 -5.63 -81.04 99.71
C SER A 312 -6.34 -82.39 99.58
N GLU A 313 -6.49 -82.94 98.37
CA GLU A 313 -7.02 -84.28 98.13
C GLU A 313 -6.14 -85.36 98.77
N LYS A 314 -4.81 -85.26 98.68
CA LYS A 314 -3.88 -86.18 99.37
C LYS A 314 -4.05 -86.10 100.89
N LYS A 315 -4.16 -84.89 101.45
CA LYS A 315 -4.42 -84.68 102.89
C LYS A 315 -5.77 -85.26 103.29
N LEU A 316 -6.80 -85.12 102.45
CA LEU A 316 -8.12 -85.72 102.68
C LEU A 316 -8.02 -87.25 102.73
N ILE A 317 -7.33 -87.88 101.76
CA ILE A 317 -7.10 -89.33 101.74
C ILE A 317 -6.33 -89.78 103.00
N GLU A 318 -5.35 -88.99 103.46
CA GLU A 318 -4.61 -89.28 104.69
C GLU A 318 -5.50 -89.17 105.93
N VAL A 319 -6.34 -88.14 106.03
CA VAL A 319 -7.33 -88.01 107.09
C VAL A 319 -8.32 -89.17 107.05
N ASP A 320 -8.84 -89.56 105.89
CA ASP A 320 -9.72 -90.73 105.74
C ASP A 320 -9.05 -92.02 106.19
N ARG A 321 -7.75 -92.23 105.87
CA ARG A 321 -6.98 -93.36 106.38
C ARG A 321 -6.85 -93.33 107.89
N ASN A 322 -6.60 -92.16 108.48
CA ASN A 322 -6.53 -91.98 109.92
C ASN A 322 -7.89 -92.23 110.59
N ILE A 323 -8.99 -91.76 110.00
CA ILE A 323 -10.35 -92.09 110.46
C ILE A 323 -10.56 -93.60 110.42
N THR A 324 -10.20 -94.25 109.31
CA THR A 324 -10.35 -95.71 109.17
C THR A 324 -9.50 -96.47 110.20
N SER A 325 -8.28 -96.00 110.52
CA SER A 325 -7.44 -96.62 111.56
C SER A 325 -8.04 -96.40 112.94
N LEU A 326 -8.52 -95.19 113.26
CA LEU A 326 -9.19 -94.88 114.51
C LEU A 326 -10.49 -95.67 114.68
N GLU A 327 -11.24 -95.92 113.60
CA GLU A 327 -12.42 -96.80 113.61
C GLU A 327 -12.04 -98.25 113.91
N ARG A 328 -10.93 -98.75 113.34
CA ARG A 328 -10.39 -100.08 113.69
C ARG A 328 -9.93 -100.13 115.14
N ASP A 329 -9.22 -99.11 115.62
CA ASP A 329 -8.76 -99.03 117.01
C ASP A 329 -9.94 -98.94 117.98
N LYS A 330 -10.99 -98.18 117.63
CA LYS A 330 -12.25 -98.14 118.36
C LYS A 330 -12.90 -99.53 118.39
N SER A 331 -12.98 -100.23 117.26
CA SER A 331 -13.51 -101.60 117.18
C SER A 331 -12.69 -102.58 118.03
N ASN A 332 -11.36 -102.49 117.98
CA ASN A 332 -10.44 -103.29 118.79
C ASN A 332 -10.60 -103.00 120.28
N ASN A 333 -10.77 -101.73 120.65
CA ASN A 333 -11.02 -101.33 122.03
C ASN A 333 -12.40 -101.80 122.51
N ILE A 334 -13.44 -101.75 121.66
CA ILE A 334 -14.75 -102.33 121.97
C ILE A 334 -14.63 -103.83 122.21
N GLN A 335 -13.91 -104.57 121.35
CA GLN A 335 -13.64 -106.01 121.55
C GLN A 335 -12.85 -106.27 122.85
N LYS A 336 -11.83 -105.46 123.15
CA LYS A 336 -11.09 -105.56 124.42
C LYS A 336 -12.01 -105.30 125.62
N LEU A 337 -12.87 -104.28 125.55
CA LEU A 337 -13.85 -103.98 126.58
C LEU A 337 -14.80 -105.14 126.77
N GLN A 338 -15.37 -105.69 125.70
CA GLN A 338 -16.21 -106.89 125.75
C GLN A 338 -15.47 -108.08 126.38
N SER A 339 -14.22 -108.34 125.98
CA SER A 339 -13.40 -109.41 126.57
C SER A 339 -13.09 -109.18 128.06
N MET A 340 -12.95 -107.92 128.47
CA MET A 340 -12.76 -107.54 129.87
C MET A 340 -14.06 -107.69 130.66
N THR A 341 -15.20 -107.29 130.10
CA THR A 341 -16.52 -107.50 130.70
C THR A 341 -16.81 -109.00 130.84
N GLU A 342 -16.50 -109.82 129.83
CA GLU A 342 -16.62 -111.27 129.92
C GLU A 342 -15.68 -111.89 130.95
N ARG A 343 -14.43 -111.42 131.05
CA ARG A 343 -13.49 -111.84 132.09
C ARG A 343 -13.99 -111.43 133.48
N GLN A 344 -14.51 -110.22 133.61
CA GLN A 344 -15.06 -109.70 134.84
C GLN A 344 -16.27 -110.52 135.27
N ASN A 345 -17.21 -110.78 134.35
CA ASN A 345 -18.35 -111.67 134.59
C ASN A 345 -17.88 -113.09 134.98
N LYS A 346 -16.88 -113.66 134.29
CA LYS A 346 -16.31 -114.97 134.67
C LYS A 346 -15.64 -114.97 136.05
N VAL A 347 -14.99 -113.88 136.43
CA VAL A 347 -14.38 -113.72 137.76
C VAL A 347 -15.46 -113.55 138.82
N GLU A 348 -16.51 -112.78 138.55
CA GLU A 348 -17.67 -112.65 139.42
C GLU A 348 -18.40 -113.99 139.58
N ASP A 349 -18.58 -114.74 138.49
CA ASP A 349 -19.16 -116.09 138.51
C ASP A 349 -18.28 -117.06 139.32
N LYS A 350 -16.95 -116.96 139.19
CA LYS A 350 -16.00 -117.75 140.00
C LYS A 350 -16.02 -117.35 141.48
N MET A 351 -16.13 -116.06 141.79
CA MET A 351 -16.26 -115.59 143.17
C MET A 351 -17.60 -116.01 143.77
N ARG A 352 -18.69 -115.96 143.01
CA ARG A 352 -20.01 -116.51 143.39
C ARG A 352 -19.94 -118.02 143.61
N SER A 353 -19.23 -118.76 142.76
CA SER A 353 -18.99 -120.20 142.91
C SER A 353 -18.16 -120.51 144.16
N MET A 354 -17.06 -119.79 144.42
CA MET A 354 -16.24 -119.99 145.62
C MET A 354 -16.98 -119.61 146.91
N LEU A 355 -17.86 -118.60 146.86
CA LEU A 355 -18.72 -118.23 148.00
C LEU A 355 -19.85 -119.26 148.23
N ALA A 356 -20.34 -119.90 147.16
CA ALA A 356 -21.32 -120.97 147.26
C ALA A 356 -20.75 -122.25 147.91
N ASP A 357 -19.46 -122.53 147.74
CA ASP A 357 -18.77 -123.67 148.36
C ASP A 357 -18.57 -123.50 149.88
N ILE A 358 -18.74 -122.29 150.43
CA ILE A 358 -18.59 -121.96 151.87
C ILE A 358 -19.98 -121.76 152.54
N GLY A 359 -21.08 -122.16 151.87
CA GLY A 359 -22.42 -122.19 152.46
C GLY A 359 -23.18 -120.87 152.46
N ILE A 360 -22.75 -119.88 151.66
CA ILE A 360 -23.42 -118.57 151.54
C ILE A 360 -24.02 -118.44 150.14
N LYS A 361 -25.34 -118.65 150.03
CA LYS A 361 -26.12 -118.36 148.82
C LYS A 361 -27.10 -117.22 149.09
N ASP A 362 -26.86 -116.06 148.51
CA ASP A 362 -27.82 -114.96 148.45
C ASP A 362 -27.61 -114.18 147.14
N ASP A 363 -28.51 -114.39 146.18
CA ASP A 363 -28.30 -114.02 144.77
C ASP A 363 -28.46 -112.50 144.50
N ASN A 364 -28.91 -111.72 145.48
CA ASN A 364 -29.27 -110.29 145.31
C ASN A 364 -28.29 -109.29 145.96
N LYS A 365 -27.09 -109.72 146.39
CA LYS A 365 -26.08 -108.84 147.01
C LYS A 365 -24.80 -108.78 146.18
N THR A 366 -24.13 -107.63 146.17
CA THR A 366 -22.87 -107.47 145.45
C THR A 366 -21.73 -108.18 146.20
N ILE A 367 -20.70 -108.66 145.48
CA ILE A 367 -19.57 -109.39 146.09
C ILE A 367 -18.88 -108.55 147.18
N ALA A 368 -18.83 -107.21 147.00
CA ALA A 368 -18.32 -106.28 147.99
C ALA A 368 -19.10 -106.30 149.33
N GLU A 369 -20.39 -106.62 149.29
CA GLU A 369 -21.25 -106.71 150.49
C GLU A 369 -21.11 -108.06 151.20
N LEU A 370 -20.84 -109.15 150.45
CA LEU A 370 -20.61 -110.48 151.03
C LEU A 370 -19.27 -110.57 151.78
N ILE A 371 -18.21 -109.93 151.26
CA ILE A 371 -16.89 -109.86 151.92
C ILE A 371 -16.94 -109.09 153.25
N LYS A 372 -17.80 -108.07 153.36
CA LYS A 372 -17.99 -107.30 154.60
C LYS A 372 -18.59 -108.13 155.74
N MET A 373 -19.36 -109.17 155.44
CA MET A 373 -19.93 -110.06 156.47
C MET A 373 -18.87 -111.05 157.00
N LEU A 374 -18.02 -111.59 156.13
CA LEU A 374 -16.93 -112.51 156.52
C LEU A 374 -15.86 -111.84 157.41
N ALA A 375 -15.62 -110.53 157.24
CA ALA A 375 -14.65 -109.80 158.06
C ALA A 375 -15.10 -109.56 159.52
N LYS A 376 -16.37 -109.85 159.88
CA LYS A 376 -16.87 -109.68 161.26
C LYS A 376 -16.71 -110.92 162.15
N ASP A 377 -16.50 -112.10 161.57
CA ASP A 377 -16.55 -113.38 162.32
C ASP A 377 -15.16 -113.97 162.68
N GLN A 378 -14.03 -113.28 162.41
CA GLN A 378 -12.68 -113.77 162.72
C GLN A 378 -11.84 -112.92 163.71
N ASN A 379 -12.48 -112.12 164.57
CA ASN A 379 -11.79 -111.42 165.68
C ASN A 379 -12.49 -111.60 167.05
N SER A 380 -12.97 -112.81 167.35
CA SER A 380 -13.31 -113.23 168.72
C SER A 380 -12.60 -114.53 169.06
#